data_AF-A0A317PVG6-F1
#
_entry.id   AF-A0A317PVG6-F1
#
_cell.length_a   1.000
_cell.length_b   1.000
_cell.length_c   1.000
_cell.angle_alpha   90.00
_cell.angle_beta   90.00
_cell.angle_gamma   90.00
#
_symmetry.space_group_name_H-M   'P 1'
#
loop_
_entity.id
_entity.type
_entity.pdbx_description
1 polymer ?
#
loop_
_entity_poly.entity_id
_entity_poly.type
_entity_poly.pdbx_seq_one_letter_code
_entity_poly.pdbx_strand_id
1 'polypeptide(L)'
;MFSNQDTYLQRNYQAGWHDLVYLFFNEFTNSQQDKDPDTLRRIGGMLAQWYPIDPSNTVNELEQHINHVLELFNWGFVKMAPAQRELILIHCAWPHAPESRDEAQWRRASAYVLEGAYSQWLVSQGAGNSVPVRWKENTTEDVLIFRYAMTE
;
A
#
# COMPACT_ATOMS: atom_id res chain seq x y z
N MET A 1 -31.20 -4.25 3.82
CA MET A 1 -30.90 -2.94 4.41
C MET A 1 -29.40 -2.77 4.27
N PHE A 2 -28.96 -2.12 3.19
CA PHE A 2 -27.54 -1.87 2.94
C PHE A 2 -27.08 -0.87 4.01
N SER A 3 -26.21 -1.32 4.92
CA SER A 3 -25.63 -0.45 5.94
C SER A 3 -24.78 0.62 5.24
N ASN A 4 -24.80 1.85 5.74
CA ASN A 4 -24.10 3.04 5.24
C ASN A 4 -22.55 2.87 5.16
N GLN A 5 -22.04 1.94 4.33
CA GLN A 5 -20.61 1.67 4.16
C GLN A 5 -20.07 2.10 2.79
N ASP A 6 -20.93 2.61 1.90
CA ASP A 6 -20.57 2.97 0.52
C ASP A 6 -20.07 4.43 0.35
N THR A 7 -19.69 5.15 1.41
CA THR A 7 -19.32 6.59 1.30
C THR A 7 -17.95 6.98 1.85
N TYR A 8 -17.00 6.06 1.97
CA TYR A 8 -15.62 6.45 2.32
C TYR A 8 -14.59 5.57 1.60
N LEU A 9 -14.56 5.64 0.27
CA LEU A 9 -13.47 5.03 -0.52
C LEU A 9 -12.16 5.82 -0.42
N GLN A 10 -12.16 6.99 0.22
CA GLN A 10 -11.03 7.91 0.33
C GLN A 10 -10.97 8.50 1.75
N ARG A 11 -9.77 8.59 2.33
CA ARG A 11 -9.56 9.27 3.63
C ARG A 11 -9.24 10.73 3.40
N ASN A 12 -9.74 11.59 4.29
CA ASN A 12 -9.44 13.02 4.27
C ASN A 12 -7.94 13.25 4.50
N TYR A 13 -7.37 14.19 3.75
CA TYR A 13 -6.03 14.70 3.98
C TYR A 13 -5.92 15.37 5.36
N GLN A 14 -4.77 15.19 6.03
CA GLN A 14 -4.42 15.85 7.28
C GLN A 14 -3.16 16.70 7.08
N ALA A 15 -3.28 18.01 7.28
CA ALA A 15 -2.16 18.94 7.16
C ALA A 15 -1.01 18.64 8.14
N GLY A 16 0.21 19.04 7.75
CA GLY A 16 1.44 18.87 8.51
C GLY A 16 2.23 17.65 8.03
N TRP A 17 2.03 16.49 8.65
CA TRP A 17 2.86 15.32 8.36
C TRP A 17 2.60 14.73 6.95
N HIS A 18 1.37 14.83 6.41
CA HIS A 18 1.11 14.45 5.00
C HIS A 18 1.90 15.34 4.04
N ASP A 19 2.01 16.64 4.33
CA ASP A 19 2.79 17.57 3.48
C ASP A 19 4.26 17.19 3.46
N LEU A 20 4.80 16.84 4.63
CA LEU A 20 6.17 16.38 4.76
C LEU A 20 6.41 15.09 3.97
N VAL A 21 5.50 14.11 4.04
CA VAL A 21 5.59 12.86 3.28
C VAL A 21 5.47 13.13 1.78
N TYR A 22 4.57 14.02 1.36
CA TYR A 22 4.44 14.43 -0.04
C TYR A 22 5.75 15.04 -0.56
N LEU A 23 6.39 15.93 0.21
CA LEU A 23 7.67 16.53 -0.17
C LEU A 23 8.76 15.47 -0.34
N PHE A 24 8.86 14.51 0.58
CA PHE A 24 9.82 13.41 0.44
C PHE A 24 9.55 12.56 -0.81
N PHE A 25 8.29 12.18 -1.03
CA PHE A 25 7.89 11.41 -2.21
C PHE A 25 8.22 12.16 -3.50
N ASN A 26 8.00 13.47 -3.51
CA ASN A 26 8.33 14.34 -4.64
C ASN A 26 9.82 14.31 -4.96
N GLU A 27 10.70 14.41 -3.96
CA GLU A 27 12.16 14.35 -4.17
C GLU A 27 12.60 13.01 -4.78
N PHE A 28 12.06 11.88 -4.31
CA PHE A 28 12.41 10.55 -4.84
C PHE A 28 11.84 10.26 -6.24
N THR A 29 10.88 11.06 -6.71
CA THR A 29 10.21 10.84 -8.00
C THR A 29 10.51 11.91 -9.05
N ASN A 30 11.02 13.07 -8.66
CA ASN A 30 11.39 14.19 -9.55
C ASN A 30 12.90 14.40 -9.74
N SER A 31 13.77 13.59 -9.14
CA SER A 31 15.22 13.64 -9.40
C SER A 31 15.51 13.41 -10.89
N GLN A 32 15.93 14.48 -11.58
CA GLN A 32 16.05 14.60 -13.04
C GLN A 32 16.98 13.58 -13.75
N GLN A 33 17.57 12.61 -13.05
CA GLN A 33 18.45 11.63 -13.69
C GLN A 33 18.18 10.17 -13.36
N ASP A 34 17.47 9.84 -12.29
CA ASP A 34 17.00 8.47 -12.04
C ASP A 34 15.81 8.55 -11.09
N LYS A 35 14.63 8.15 -11.58
CA LYS A 35 13.52 7.82 -10.69
C LYS A 35 13.92 6.53 -9.99
N ASP A 36 14.07 6.55 -8.68
CA ASP A 36 14.42 5.37 -7.89
C ASP A 36 13.21 4.85 -7.11
N PRO A 37 12.27 4.13 -7.79
CA PRO A 37 11.14 3.52 -7.11
C PRO A 37 11.58 2.45 -6.11
N ASP A 38 12.79 1.90 -6.24
CA ASP A 38 13.31 0.88 -5.32
C ASP A 38 13.66 1.48 -3.96
N THR A 39 14.06 2.75 -3.88
CA THR A 39 14.20 3.44 -2.59
C THR A 39 12.86 3.56 -1.86
N LEU A 40 11.77 3.94 -2.54
CA LEU A 40 10.43 4.01 -1.91
C LEU A 40 9.95 2.62 -1.45
N ARG A 41 10.19 1.58 -2.25
CA ARG A 41 9.92 0.19 -1.83
C ARG A 41 10.73 -0.21 -0.61
N ARG A 42 12.01 0.17 -0.55
CA ARG A 42 12.88 -0.12 0.60
C ARG A 42 12.36 0.56 1.86
N ILE A 43 11.94 1.81 1.77
CA ILE A 43 11.30 2.54 2.88
C ILE A 43 10.04 1.81 3.35
N GLY A 44 9.17 1.38 2.43
CA GLY A 44 8.00 0.58 2.75
C GLY A 44 8.33 -0.73 3.45
N GLY A 45 9.34 -1.45 2.98
CA GLY A 45 9.81 -2.69 3.62
C GLY A 45 10.37 -2.45 5.03
N MET A 46 11.15 -1.38 5.23
CA MET A 46 11.64 -1.00 6.56
C MET A 46 10.50 -0.66 7.52
N LEU A 47 9.49 0.07 7.05
CA LEU A 47 8.29 0.38 7.84
C LEU A 47 7.59 -0.91 8.29
N ALA A 48 7.39 -1.86 7.38
CA ALA A 48 6.78 -3.15 7.70
C ALA A 48 7.60 -4.00 8.67
N GLN A 49 8.93 -3.85 8.71
CA GLN A 49 9.78 -4.49 9.73
C GLN A 49 9.61 -3.84 11.11
N TRP A 50 9.42 -2.51 11.16
CA TRP A 50 9.17 -1.79 12.42
C TRP A 50 7.77 -2.04 12.98
N TYR A 51 6.81 -2.32 12.09
CA TYR A 51 5.43 -2.64 12.43
C TYR A 51 5.07 -4.04 11.89
N PRO A 52 5.59 -5.10 12.54
CA PRO A 52 5.32 -6.47 12.13
C PRO A 52 3.84 -6.81 12.35
N ILE A 53 3.35 -7.76 11.55
CA ILE A 53 2.03 -8.35 11.71
C ILE A 53 2.14 -9.70 12.41
N ASP A 54 1.09 -10.08 13.13
CA ASP A 54 1.01 -11.40 13.77
C ASP A 54 0.93 -12.54 12.74
N PRO A 55 1.39 -13.75 13.11
CA PRO A 55 1.24 -14.94 12.26
C PRO A 55 -0.23 -15.20 11.90
N SER A 56 -0.47 -15.50 10.62
CA SER A 56 -1.80 -15.68 10.05
C SER A 56 -1.89 -17.05 9.36
N ASN A 57 -2.94 -17.81 9.66
CA ASN A 57 -3.19 -19.12 9.04
C ASN A 57 -4.17 -19.04 7.87
N THR A 58 -4.91 -17.92 7.76
CA THR A 58 -5.87 -17.68 6.68
C THR A 58 -5.65 -16.32 6.03
N VAL A 59 -6.10 -16.17 4.78
CA VAL A 59 -6.08 -14.87 4.07
C VAL A 59 -6.92 -13.82 4.82
N ASN A 60 -7.98 -14.24 5.51
CA ASN A 60 -8.81 -13.33 6.29
C ASN A 60 -8.10 -12.82 7.55
N GLU A 61 -7.37 -13.68 8.27
CA GLU A 61 -6.53 -13.25 9.41
C GLU A 61 -5.42 -12.31 8.94
N LEU A 62 -4.78 -12.63 7.82
CA LEU A 62 -3.75 -11.79 7.21
C LEU A 62 -4.29 -10.39 6.85
N GLU A 63 -5.47 -10.33 6.22
CA GLU A 63 -6.17 -9.07 5.93
C GLU A 63 -6.42 -8.27 7.21
N GLN A 64 -6.88 -8.92 8.28
CA GLN A 64 -7.18 -8.26 9.56
C GLN A 64 -5.92 -7.70 10.23
N HIS A 65 -4.85 -8.48 10.33
CA HIS A 65 -3.60 -8.03 10.96
C HIS A 65 -2.97 -6.86 10.19
N ILE A 66 -2.96 -6.92 8.85
CA ILE A 66 -2.46 -5.82 8.03
C ILE A 66 -3.33 -4.57 8.20
N ASN A 67 -4.66 -4.72 8.22
CA ASN A 67 -5.56 -3.59 8.41
C ASN A 67 -5.40 -2.93 9.78
N HIS A 68 -5.10 -3.69 10.82
CA HIS A 68 -4.79 -3.13 12.14
C HIS A 68 -3.56 -2.20 12.08
N VAL A 69 -2.50 -2.62 11.38
CA VAL A 69 -1.30 -1.78 11.21
C VAL A 69 -1.59 -0.54 10.35
N LEU A 70 -2.30 -0.69 9.24
CA LEU A 70 -2.68 0.44 8.37
C LEU A 70 -3.52 1.50 9.10
N GLU A 71 -4.38 1.06 10.03
CA GLU A 71 -5.20 1.96 10.84
C GLU A 71 -4.36 2.88 11.72
N LEU A 72 -3.23 2.41 12.28
CA LEU A 72 -2.31 3.21 13.11
C LEU A 72 -1.78 4.45 12.37
N PHE A 73 -1.59 4.35 11.06
CA PHE A 73 -1.09 5.42 10.21
C PHE A 73 -2.19 6.25 9.55
N ASN A 74 -3.45 5.88 9.78
CA ASN A 74 -4.58 6.43 9.05
C ASN A 74 -4.49 6.15 7.52
N TRP A 75 -3.91 5.02 7.12
CA TRP A 75 -3.57 4.67 5.72
C TRP A 75 -4.62 3.79 5.03
N GLY A 76 -5.90 4.01 5.31
CA GLY A 76 -6.95 3.24 4.64
C GLY A 76 -7.04 1.79 5.12
N PHE A 77 -7.40 0.88 4.22
CA PHE A 77 -7.51 -0.55 4.48
C PHE A 77 -7.29 -1.35 3.18
N VAL A 78 -6.99 -2.63 3.32
CA VAL A 78 -6.83 -3.58 2.22
C VAL A 78 -7.92 -4.64 2.25
N LYS A 79 -8.35 -5.05 1.06
CA LYS A 79 -9.14 -6.26 0.82
C LYS A 79 -8.31 -7.27 0.04
N MET A 80 -8.34 -8.51 0.47
CA MET A 80 -7.54 -9.59 -0.11
C MET A 80 -8.45 -10.67 -0.71
N ALA A 81 -8.15 -11.04 -1.94
CA ALA A 81 -8.88 -12.09 -2.64
C ALA A 81 -7.88 -13.10 -3.25
N PRO A 82 -8.00 -14.41 -2.94
CA PRO A 82 -7.24 -15.42 -3.63
C PRO A 82 -7.70 -15.51 -5.10
N ALA A 83 -6.77 -15.63 -6.03
CA ALA A 83 -7.03 -15.71 -7.46
C ALA A 83 -6.13 -16.76 -8.13
N GLN A 84 -6.60 -18.02 -8.18
CA GLN A 84 -5.89 -19.19 -8.74
C GLN A 84 -4.44 -19.38 -8.25
N ARG A 85 -3.48 -18.63 -8.81
CA ARG A 85 -2.04 -18.68 -8.50
C ARG A 85 -1.51 -17.33 -8.02
N GLU A 86 -2.40 -16.41 -7.67
CA GLU A 86 -2.09 -15.07 -7.20
C GLU A 86 -2.92 -14.76 -5.95
N LEU A 87 -2.40 -13.84 -5.15
CA LEU A 87 -3.18 -13.09 -4.17
C LEU A 87 -3.36 -11.67 -4.72
N ILE A 88 -4.60 -11.22 -4.81
CA ILE A 88 -4.94 -9.85 -5.20
C ILE A 88 -5.18 -9.04 -3.93
N LEU A 89 -4.51 -7.90 -3.83
CA LEU A 89 -4.71 -6.94 -2.75
C LEU A 89 -5.31 -5.67 -3.35
N ILE A 90 -6.47 -5.24 -2.83
CA ILE A 90 -7.15 -4.01 -3.22
C ILE A 90 -7.05 -3.07 -2.03
N HIS A 91 -6.17 -2.08 -2.12
CA HIS A 91 -6.03 -1.06 -1.11
C HIS A 91 -7.01 0.07 -1.39
N CYS A 92 -7.80 0.42 -0.39
CA CYS A 92 -8.87 1.42 -0.43
C CYS A 92 -8.59 2.52 0.59
N ALA A 93 -9.19 3.68 0.39
CA ALA A 93 -9.18 4.76 1.35
C ALA A 93 -7.78 5.30 1.67
N TRP A 94 -6.88 5.28 0.68
CA TRP A 94 -5.61 5.98 0.76
C TRP A 94 -5.84 7.50 0.86
N PRO A 95 -5.04 8.25 1.65
CA PRO A 95 -5.18 9.70 1.73
C PRO A 95 -4.90 10.41 0.40
N HIS A 96 -5.65 11.47 0.10
CA HIS A 96 -5.38 12.36 -1.03
C HIS A 96 -4.05 13.10 -0.89
N ALA A 97 -3.51 13.55 -2.03
CA ALA A 97 -2.43 14.51 -2.01
C ALA A 97 -2.88 15.82 -1.33
N PRO A 98 -1.94 16.62 -0.81
CA PRO A 98 -2.25 17.98 -0.38
C PRO A 98 -2.92 18.77 -1.52
N GLU A 99 -3.81 19.70 -1.17
CA GLU A 99 -4.51 20.54 -2.15
C GLU A 99 -3.53 21.22 -3.12
N SER A 100 -3.90 21.31 -4.41
CA SER A 100 -3.11 21.90 -5.51
C SER A 100 -1.82 21.16 -5.91
N ARG A 101 -1.65 19.89 -5.50
CA ARG A 101 -0.47 19.05 -5.83
C ARG A 101 -0.76 17.97 -6.88
N ASP A 102 0.30 17.35 -7.39
CA ASP A 102 0.19 16.30 -8.42
C ASP A 102 -0.28 14.97 -7.77
N GLU A 103 -1.59 14.72 -7.86
CA GLU A 103 -2.24 13.52 -7.34
C GLU A 103 -1.68 12.24 -7.99
N ALA A 104 -1.31 12.28 -9.27
CA ALA A 104 -0.79 11.10 -9.98
C ALA A 104 0.61 10.72 -9.47
N GLN A 105 1.47 11.73 -9.22
CA GLN A 105 2.79 11.53 -8.62
C GLN A 105 2.67 11.03 -7.19
N TRP A 106 1.80 11.64 -6.38
CA TRP A 106 1.50 11.21 -5.01
C TRP A 106 1.05 9.75 -4.97
N ARG A 107 0.08 9.39 -5.82
CA ARG A 107 -0.47 8.04 -5.94
C ARG A 107 0.61 7.03 -6.31
N ARG A 108 1.45 7.35 -7.30
CA ARG A 108 2.53 6.46 -7.75
C ARG A 108 3.58 6.23 -6.66
N ALA A 109 4.03 7.29 -6.00
CA ALA A 109 5.00 7.17 -4.91
C ALA A 109 4.44 6.36 -3.73
N SER A 110 3.18 6.62 -3.37
CA SER A 110 2.45 5.89 -2.35
C SER A 110 2.34 4.39 -2.67
N ALA A 111 2.03 4.06 -3.93
CA ALA A 111 1.97 2.68 -4.39
C ALA A 111 3.33 1.96 -4.23
N TYR A 112 4.46 2.62 -4.52
CA TYR A 112 5.78 2.02 -4.34
C TYR A 112 6.13 1.76 -2.86
N VAL A 113 5.72 2.65 -1.95
CA VAL A 113 5.88 2.40 -0.52
C VAL A 113 5.02 1.20 -0.09
N LEU A 114 3.76 1.14 -0.53
CA LEU A 114 2.87 0.02 -0.21
C LEU A 114 3.36 -1.31 -0.82
N GLU A 115 3.94 -1.33 -2.02
CA GLU A 115 4.57 -2.53 -2.60
C GLU A 115 5.63 -3.10 -1.66
N GLY A 116 6.49 -2.23 -1.11
CA GLY A 116 7.52 -2.61 -0.16
C GLY A 116 6.96 -3.19 1.13
N ALA A 117 5.98 -2.48 1.72
CA ALA A 117 5.35 -2.89 2.97
C ALA A 117 4.63 -4.24 2.82
N TYR A 118 3.79 -4.38 1.79
CA TYR A 118 3.08 -5.63 1.53
C TYR A 118 4.02 -6.79 1.23
N SER A 119 5.07 -6.58 0.44
CA SER A 119 6.06 -7.63 0.18
C SER A 119 6.70 -8.13 1.47
N GLN A 120 7.12 -7.22 2.34
CA GLN A 120 7.76 -7.56 3.60
C GLN A 120 6.81 -8.28 4.57
N TRP A 121 5.57 -7.80 4.68
CA TRP A 121 4.56 -8.47 5.52
C TRP A 121 4.27 -9.88 5.01
N LEU A 122 4.07 -10.08 3.70
CA LEU A 122 3.87 -11.43 3.16
C LEU A 122 5.07 -12.33 3.44
N VAL A 123 6.30 -11.84 3.22
CA VAL A 123 7.53 -12.60 3.52
C VAL A 123 7.59 -13.05 4.98
N SER A 124 7.16 -12.19 5.91
CA SER A 124 7.12 -12.54 7.34
C SER A 124 6.17 -13.70 7.69
N GLN A 125 5.18 -13.98 6.83
CA GLN A 125 4.20 -15.05 7.01
C GLN A 125 4.65 -16.40 6.41
N GLY A 126 5.91 -16.50 5.99
CA GLY A 126 6.47 -17.73 5.43
C GLY A 126 6.34 -17.84 3.90
N ALA A 127 5.93 -16.77 3.21
CA ALA A 127 6.24 -16.63 1.80
C ALA A 127 7.76 -16.50 1.65
N GLY A 128 8.46 -17.57 1.23
CA GLY A 128 9.93 -17.61 1.15
C GLY A 128 10.56 -16.61 0.16
N ASN A 129 11.44 -17.06 -0.74
CA ASN A 129 12.01 -16.23 -1.82
C ASN A 129 10.96 -15.91 -2.92
N SER A 130 9.78 -15.46 -2.51
CA SER A 130 8.64 -15.26 -3.36
C SER A 130 8.74 -13.96 -4.15
N VAL A 131 8.03 -13.92 -5.29
CA VAL A 131 7.92 -12.74 -6.15
C VAL A 131 7.37 -11.57 -5.32
N PRO A 132 7.97 -10.37 -5.39
CA PRO A 132 7.50 -9.22 -4.62
C PRO A 132 6.08 -8.82 -5.04
N VAL A 133 5.35 -8.22 -4.11
CA VAL A 133 4.06 -7.58 -4.38
C VAL A 133 4.28 -6.44 -5.36
N ARG A 134 3.50 -6.41 -6.44
CA ARG A 134 3.58 -5.37 -7.46
C ARG A 134 2.25 -4.67 -7.66
N TRP A 135 2.30 -3.35 -7.68
CA TRP A 135 1.21 -2.48 -8.05
C TRP A 135 0.95 -2.62 -9.55
N LYS A 136 -0.31 -2.82 -9.89
CA LYS A 136 -0.79 -2.75 -11.26
C LYS A 136 -1.40 -1.36 -11.44
N GLU A 137 -0.72 -0.52 -12.20
CA GLU A 137 -1.24 0.80 -12.56
C GLU A 137 -2.64 0.62 -13.16
N ASN A 138 -3.58 1.36 -12.59
CA ASN A 138 -5.00 1.26 -12.89
C ASN A 138 -5.60 2.67 -12.98
N THR A 139 -6.67 2.79 -13.76
CA THR A 139 -7.39 4.06 -13.95
C THR A 139 -8.46 4.30 -12.88
N THR A 140 -8.66 3.36 -11.96
CA THR A 140 -9.63 3.50 -10.87
C THR A 140 -9.02 4.36 -9.77
N GLU A 141 -9.35 5.65 -9.76
CA GLU A 141 -8.77 6.67 -8.88
C GLU A 141 -8.92 6.35 -7.39
N ASP A 142 -9.85 5.49 -7.00
CA ASP A 142 -10.16 5.26 -5.58
C ASP A 142 -9.39 4.10 -4.93
N VAL A 143 -8.74 3.25 -5.73
CA VAL A 143 -8.11 2.02 -5.20
C VAL A 143 -6.77 1.74 -5.85
N LEU A 144 -5.82 1.27 -5.05
CA LEU A 144 -4.55 0.73 -5.54
C LEU A 144 -4.63 -0.80 -5.59
N ILE A 145 -4.45 -1.38 -6.78
CA ILE A 145 -4.53 -2.83 -6.96
C ILE A 145 -3.11 -3.40 -7.02
N PHE A 146 -2.82 -4.36 -6.15
CA PHE A 146 -1.56 -5.08 -6.10
C PHE A 146 -1.76 -6.56 -6.38
N ARG A 147 -0.71 -7.18 -6.89
CA ARG A 147 -0.66 -8.60 -7.20
C ARG A 147 0.57 -9.22 -6.56
N TYR A 148 0.36 -10.40 -6.01
CA TYR A 148 1.39 -11.26 -5.48
C TYR A 148 1.26 -12.63 -6.13
N ALA A 149 2.31 -13.08 -6.83
CA ALA A 149 2.31 -14.39 -7.46
C ALA A 149 2.75 -15.45 -6.45
N MET A 150 1.96 -16.50 -6.29
CA MET A 150 2.34 -17.68 -5.50
C MET A 150 3.28 -18.51 -6.37
N THR A 151 4.54 -18.68 -5.95
CA THR A 151 5.45 -19.65 -6.58
C THR A 151 5.00 -21.07 -6.23
N GLU A 152 5.00 -21.97 -7.22
CA GLU A 152 4.68 -23.41 -7.08
C GLU A 152 5.64 -24.14 -6.13
#